data_AF-A0A2S5WGW0-F1
#
_entry.id   AF-A0A2S5WGW0-F1
#
_cell.length_a   1.000
_cell.length_b   1.000
_cell.length_c   1.000
_cell.angle_alpha   90.00
_cell.angle_beta   90.00
_cell.angle_gamma   90.00
#
_symmetry.space_group_name_H-M   'P 1'
#
loop_
_entity.id
_entity.type
_entity.pdbx_description
1 polymer ?
#
loop_
_entity_poly.entity_id
_entity_poly.type
_entity_poly.pdbx_seq_one_letter_code
_entity_poly.pdbx_strand_id
1 'polypeptide(L)'
;MTSKQTPKARQANARVQSAKAKGKTFVPLLYKIQIEGYVENGGVQRPANPHVVAIAAVDFTEEWLRDQVAAIKVADKAPDA
;
A
#
# COMPACT_ATOMS: atom_id res chain seq x y z
N MET A 1 -36.48 -41.94 27.15
CA MET A 1 -35.73 -40.67 27.07
C MET A 1 -34.50 -40.89 26.20
N THR A 2 -34.46 -40.35 24.98
CA THR A 2 -33.32 -40.52 24.04
C THR A 2 -32.45 -39.27 24.05
N SER A 3 -31.34 -39.32 24.81
CA SER A 3 -30.33 -38.26 24.81
C SER A 3 -29.63 -38.22 23.46
N LYS A 4 -29.87 -37.19 22.66
CA LYS A 4 -29.16 -36.92 21.41
C LYS A 4 -27.77 -36.36 21.75
N GLN A 5 -26.81 -37.26 21.93
CA GLN A 5 -25.40 -36.94 22.07
C GLN A 5 -24.93 -36.15 20.83
N THR A 6 -24.62 -34.87 20.99
CA THR A 6 -24.18 -34.00 19.89
C THR A 6 -22.75 -34.40 19.49
N PRO A 7 -22.43 -34.59 18.19
CA PRO A 7 -21.16 -35.19 17.80
C PRO A 7 -19.99 -34.22 17.96
N LYS A 8 -19.00 -34.62 18.77
CA LYS A 8 -17.69 -33.96 18.97
C LYS A 8 -16.97 -33.54 17.68
N ALA A 9 -17.29 -34.14 16.54
CA ALA A 9 -16.73 -33.83 15.23
C ALA A 9 -16.98 -32.37 14.77
N ARG A 10 -18.12 -31.75 15.13
CA ARG A 10 -18.39 -30.35 14.76
C ARG A 10 -17.48 -29.35 15.48
N GLN A 11 -17.10 -29.65 16.73
CA GLN A 11 -16.20 -28.78 17.50
C GLN A 11 -14.76 -28.80 16.99
N ALA A 12 -14.28 -29.96 16.53
CA ALA A 12 -12.95 -30.08 15.93
C ALA A 12 -12.85 -29.27 14.63
N ASN A 13 -13.86 -29.37 13.75
CA ASN A 13 -13.90 -28.63 12.50
C ASN A 13 -13.97 -27.10 12.71
N ALA A 14 -14.73 -26.63 13.71
CA ALA A 14 -14.78 -25.22 14.07
C ALA A 14 -13.42 -24.70 14.60
N ARG A 15 -12.70 -25.51 15.38
CA ARG A 15 -11.35 -25.16 15.87
C ARG A 15 -10.33 -25.07 14.73
N VAL A 16 -10.38 -25.97 13.76
CA VAL A 16 -9.49 -25.96 12.58
C VAL A 16 -9.77 -24.74 11.69
N GLN A 17 -11.03 -24.37 11.49
CA GLN A 17 -11.39 -23.17 10.73
C GLN A 17 -10.94 -21.88 11.44
N SER A 18 -11.06 -21.80 12.77
CA SER A 18 -10.57 -20.67 13.56
C SER A 18 -9.04 -20.53 13.50
N ALA A 19 -8.30 -21.63 13.54
CA ALA A 19 -6.85 -21.63 13.42
C ALA A 19 -6.37 -21.17 12.03
N LYS A 20 -7.07 -21.54 10.95
CA LYS A 20 -6.77 -21.07 9.58
C LYS A 20 -7.07 -19.59 9.36
N ALA A 21 -8.04 -19.01 10.08
CA ALA A 21 -8.37 -17.59 9.96
C ALA A 21 -7.38 -16.68 10.71
N LYS A 22 -6.80 -17.16 11.83
CA LYS A 22 -5.81 -16.41 12.62
C LYS A 22 -4.47 -16.20 11.91
N GLY A 23 -4.19 -16.91 10.82
CA GLY A 23 -2.95 -16.82 10.04
C GLY A 23 -3.05 -16.00 8.76
N LYS A 24 -4.22 -15.42 8.43
CA LYS A 24 -4.31 -14.47 7.32
C LYS A 24 -3.76 -13.13 7.79
N THR A 25 -2.45 -12.98 7.71
CA THR A 25 -1.77 -11.68 7.80
C THR A 25 -2.53 -10.71 6.92
N PHE A 26 -3.14 -9.69 7.53
CA PHE A 26 -3.88 -8.67 6.79
C PHE A 26 -2.87 -7.98 5.88
N VAL A 27 -2.99 -8.17 4.56
CA VAL A 27 -2.16 -7.44 3.62
C VAL A 27 -2.53 -5.97 3.79
N PRO A 28 -1.56 -5.08 4.12
CA PRO A 28 -1.88 -3.68 4.29
C PRO A 28 -2.49 -3.14 3.01
N LEU A 29 -3.52 -2.31 3.15
CA LEU A 29 -4.10 -1.57 2.03
C LEU A 29 -2.98 -0.77 1.36
N LEU A 30 -2.79 -0.97 0.06
CA LEU A 30 -1.80 -0.23 -0.73
C LEU A 30 -2.50 0.91 -1.46
N TYR A 31 -1.98 2.12 -1.30
CA TYR A 31 -2.31 3.25 -2.16
C TYR A 31 -1.38 3.27 -3.36
N LYS A 32 -1.96 3.55 -4.53
CA LYS A 32 -1.23 3.92 -5.73
C LYS A 32 -1.34 5.43 -5.87
N ILE A 33 -0.23 6.14 -5.71
CA ILE A 33 -0.17 7.59 -5.73
C ILE A 33 0.52 8.02 -7.03
N GLN A 34 -0.10 8.96 -7.74
CA GLN A 34 0.48 9.61 -8.91
C GLN A 34 0.82 11.05 -8.53
N ILE A 35 2.11 11.39 -8.62
CA ILE A 35 2.65 12.72 -8.34
C ILE A 35 2.87 13.40 -9.69
N GLU A 36 2.18 14.52 -9.90
CA GLU A 36 2.26 15.33 -11.11
C GLU A 36 2.86 16.69 -10.79
N GLY A 37 3.47 17.33 -11.78
CA GLY A 37 4.06 18.64 -11.62
C GLY A 37 4.39 19.29 -12.96
N TYR A 38 4.98 20.48 -12.88
CA TYR A 38 5.50 21.21 -14.03
C TYR A 38 6.98 21.48 -13.82
N VAL A 39 7.77 21.36 -14.88
CA VAL A 39 9.15 21.84 -14.95
C VAL A 39 9.17 23.17 -15.69
N GLU A 40 9.93 24.12 -15.16
CA GLU A 40 10.17 25.40 -15.83
C GLU A 40 11.45 25.29 -16.65
N ASN A 41 11.34 25.46 -17.97
CA ASN A 41 12.50 25.47 -18.86
C ASN A 41 12.44 26.72 -19.74
N GLY A 42 13.36 27.66 -19.50
CA GLY A 42 13.42 28.93 -20.24
C GLY A 42 12.19 29.82 -20.08
N GLY A 43 11.57 29.84 -18.89
CA GLY A 43 10.37 30.65 -18.61
C GLY A 43 9.05 30.06 -19.12
N VAL A 44 9.08 28.85 -19.70
CA VAL A 44 7.89 28.10 -20.11
C VAL A 44 7.68 26.93 -19.17
N GLN A 45 6.49 26.85 -18.56
CA GLN A 45 6.08 25.70 -17.76
C GLN A 45 5.66 24.55 -18.68
N ARG A 46 6.32 23.40 -18.56
CA ARG A 46 5.97 22.16 -19.26
C ARG A 46 5.57 21.10 -18.24
N PRO A 47 4.58 20.24 -18.53
CA PRO A 47 4.26 19.13 -17.64
C PRO A 47 5.50 18.25 -17.43
N ALA A 48 5.79 17.93 -16.18
CA ALA A 48 6.81 16.94 -15.82
C ALA A 48 6.25 15.53 -16.06
N ASN A 49 7.14 14.55 -16.23
CA ASN A 49 6.71 13.16 -16.31
C ASN A 49 6.08 12.74 -14.96
N PRO A 50 4.85 12.20 -14.95
CA PRO A 50 4.21 11.76 -13.71
C PRO A 50 5.01 10.65 -13.03
N HIS A 51 5.18 10.75 -11.71
CA HIS A 51 5.83 9.72 -10.91
C HIS A 51 4.79 8.87 -10.17
N VAL A 52 4.86 7.56 -10.30
CA VAL A 52 3.88 6.63 -9.72
C VAL A 52 4.54 5.79 -8.65
N VAL A 53 4.02 5.86 -7.43
CA VAL A 53 4.55 5.13 -6.27
C VAL A 53 3.43 4.31 -5.62
N ALA A 54 3.76 3.12 -5.15
CA ALA A 54 2.88 2.30 -4.32
C ALA A 54 3.37 2.36 -2.87
N ILE A 55 2.47 2.66 -1.94
CA ILE A 55 2.78 2.75 -0.50
C ILE A 55 1.66 2.12 0.33
N ALA A 56 2.02 1.52 1.46
CA ALA A 56 1.01 1.07 2.42
C ALA A 56 0.32 2.28 3.05
N ALA A 57 -1.00 2.19 3.22
CA ALA A 57 -1.82 3.29 3.73
C ALA A 57 -1.37 3.80 5.12
N VAL A 58 -0.78 2.92 5.93
CA VAL A 58 -0.25 3.22 7.26
C VAL A 58 1.03 4.05 7.23
N ASP A 59 1.77 4.01 6.12
CA ASP A 59 3.05 4.70 5.96
C ASP A 59 2.89 6.03 5.20
N PHE A 60 1.68 6.35 4.72
CA PHE A 60 1.43 7.59 4.00
C PHE A 60 1.32 8.78 4.97
N THR A 61 2.34 9.64 4.96
CA THR A 61 2.37 10.90 5.72
C THR A 61 2.68 12.10 4.83
N GLU A 62 2.44 13.30 5.33
CA GLU A 62 2.79 14.54 4.62
C GLU A 62 4.31 14.69 4.46
N GLU A 63 5.09 14.31 5.48
CA GLU A 63 6.56 14.31 5.39
C GLU A 63 7.04 13.35 4.30
N TRP A 64 6.50 12.13 4.26
CA TRP A 64 6.83 11.17 3.21
C TRP A 64 6.56 11.74 1.82
N LEU A 65 5.41 12.40 1.62
CA LEU A 65 5.08 13.00 0.33
C LEU A 65 6.05 14.12 -0.05
N ARG A 66 6.46 14.96 0.91
CA ARG A 66 7.47 16.01 0.69
C ARG A 66 8.81 15.42 0.27
N ASP A 67 9.24 14.34 0.91
CA ASP A 67 10.47 13.63 0.58
C ASP A 67 10.43 13.02 -0.83
N GLN A 68 9.31 12.41 -1.23
CA GLN A 68 9.13 11.91 -2.60
C GLN A 68 9.23 13.03 -3.63
N VAL A 69 8.57 14.17 -3.39
CA VAL A 69 8.63 15.34 -4.28
C VAL A 69 10.05 15.91 -4.36
N ALA A 70 10.80 15.94 -3.26
CA ALA A 70 12.19 16.37 -3.25
C ALA A 70 13.10 15.43 -4.05
N ALA A 71 12.91 14.11 -3.92
CA ALA A 71 13.68 13.11 -4.67
C ALA A 71 13.47 13.23 -6.20
N ILE A 72 12.22 13.45 -6.64
CA ILE A 72 11.89 13.66 -8.06
C ILE A 72 12.62 14.89 -8.60
N LYS A 73 12.64 16.00 -7.85
CA LYS A 73 13.33 17.24 -8.25
C LYS A 73 14.84 17.08 -8.40
N VAL A 74 15.46 16.14 -7.68
CA VAL A 74 16.91 15.87 -7.79
C VAL A 74 17.19 14.99 -9.00
N ALA A 75 16.35 13.99 -9.28
CA ALA A 75 16.48 13.12 -10.45
C ALA A 75 16.40 13.90 -11.77
N ASP A 76 15.48 14.86 -11.88
CA ASP A 76 15.33 15.70 -13.09
C ASP A 76 16.44 16.75 -13.26
N LYS A 77 17.29 16.95 -12.23
CA LYS A 77 18.42 17.89 -12.27
C LYS A 77 19.76 17.25 -12.56
N ALA A 78 19.85 15.91 -12.58
CA ALA A 78 21.09 15.26 -13.00
C ALA A 78 21.28 15.50 -14.50
N PRO A 79 22.30 16.27 -14.93
CA PRO A 79 22.60 16.33 -16.35
C PRO A 79 23.07 14.94 -16.78
N ASP A 80 22.49 14.41 -17.87
CA ASP A 80 23.08 13.27 -18.58
C ASP A 80 24.55 13.61 -18.85
N ALA A 81 25.45 12.85 -18.24
CA ALA A 81 26.89 12.99 -18.36
C ALA A 81 27.39 12.58 -19.75
#